data_AF-A0A4P7HE40-F1
#
_entry.id   AF-A0A4P7HE40-F1
#
_cell.length_a   1.000
_cell.length_b   1.000
_cell.length_c   1.000
_cell.angle_alpha   90.00
_cell.angle_beta   90.00
_cell.angle_gamma   90.00
#
_symmetry.space_group_name_H-M   'P 1'
#
loop_
_entity.id
_entity.type
_entity.pdbx_description
1 polymer ?
#
loop_
_entity_poly.entity_id
_entity_poly.type
_entity_poly.pdbx_seq_one_letter_code
_entity_poly.pdbx_strand_id
1 'polypeptide(L)'
;MNSRERVGANLDAGPLAAYTFAVTANVGHREMRYSFARARKPESSLTIVRIDVPLTLCGTEIAIWEHFDGFYRVKTYIPTMRAPREIGRPQVFDTLPLTDISYLDLMRSLSPSVLPEPLVTAARSPYASTTTNQSVDATAVYRTDGLTVTEQYTDVSTTPVSRIVERSGKFERAWQVMEIGTVDDHRLPLRVQVTRADSPKTTVFERITPIVALDTNPGTESSARLLKCALDQLARSS
;
A
#
# COMPACT_ATOMS: atom_id res chain seq x y z
N MET A 1 -2.55 -13.51 24.69
CA MET A 1 -2.32 -13.37 23.23
C MET A 1 -1.41 -12.18 23.01
N ASN A 2 -0.26 -12.38 22.35
CA ASN A 2 0.77 -11.36 22.21
C ASN A 2 0.35 -10.31 21.17
N SER A 3 0.56 -9.03 21.48
CA SER A 3 0.25 -7.86 20.66
C SER A 3 0.90 -7.85 19.27
N ARG A 4 1.87 -8.73 19.00
CA ARG A 4 2.53 -8.90 17.70
C ARG A 4 1.70 -9.63 16.64
N GLU A 5 0.65 -10.38 17.02
CA GLU A 5 -0.17 -11.14 16.07
C GLU A 5 -1.22 -10.30 15.33
N ARG A 6 -1.46 -9.05 15.75
CA ARG A 6 -2.60 -8.24 15.25
C ARG A 6 -2.31 -7.38 14.02
N VAL A 7 -1.07 -7.31 13.52
CA VAL A 7 -0.72 -6.38 12.44
C VAL A 7 -0.62 -7.08 11.07
N GLY A 8 -1.70 -6.96 10.31
CA GLY A 8 -1.81 -7.29 8.90
C GLY A 8 -1.21 -6.20 7.99
N ALA A 9 -0.96 -6.55 6.73
CA ALA A 9 -0.48 -5.59 5.73
C ALA A 9 -1.52 -4.50 5.42
N ASN A 10 -1.05 -3.34 4.94
CA ASN A 10 -1.92 -2.49 4.13
C ASN A 10 -2.39 -3.30 2.91
N LEU A 11 -3.71 -3.35 2.71
CA LEU A 11 -4.35 -4.23 1.73
C LEU A 11 -4.16 -5.74 2.04
N ASP A 12 -4.10 -6.16 3.29
CA ASP A 12 -4.25 -7.60 3.60
C ASP A 12 -5.67 -8.04 3.27
N ALA A 13 -5.81 -9.11 2.48
CA ALA A 13 -7.11 -9.64 2.04
C ALA A 13 -7.49 -10.92 2.80
N GLY A 14 -7.06 -10.99 4.07
CA GLY A 14 -7.27 -12.14 4.95
C GLY A 14 -6.74 -13.45 4.33
N PRO A 15 -7.63 -14.39 3.93
CA PRO A 15 -7.22 -15.70 3.42
C PRO A 15 -6.68 -15.69 1.99
N LEU A 16 -6.85 -14.62 1.21
CA LEU A 16 -6.39 -14.63 -0.20
C LEU A 16 -4.86 -14.66 -0.29
N ALA A 17 -4.33 -15.74 -0.85
CA ALA A 17 -2.90 -15.88 -1.13
C ALA A 17 -2.45 -14.93 -2.26
N ALA A 18 -3.31 -14.65 -3.23
CA ALA A 18 -3.07 -13.66 -4.26
C ALA A 18 -4.38 -13.09 -4.81
N TYR A 19 -4.38 -11.82 -5.18
CA TYR A 19 -5.56 -11.12 -5.71
C TYR A 19 -5.18 -9.89 -6.56
N THR A 20 -6.14 -9.40 -7.33
CA THR A 20 -6.01 -8.17 -8.13
C THR A 20 -7.31 -7.37 -8.20
N PHE A 21 -7.18 -6.06 -8.40
CA PHE A 21 -8.29 -5.12 -8.61
C PHE A 21 -7.78 -3.85 -9.29
N ALA A 22 -8.67 -3.01 -9.82
CA ALA A 22 -8.33 -1.70 -10.36
C ALA A 22 -8.88 -0.58 -9.50
N VAL A 23 -8.17 0.55 -9.49
CA VAL A 23 -8.61 1.79 -8.86
C VAL A 23 -8.52 2.95 -9.84
N THR A 24 -9.36 3.95 -9.62
CA THR A 24 -9.28 5.26 -10.27
C THR A 24 -8.96 6.34 -9.24
N ALA A 25 -8.32 7.41 -9.67
CA ALA A 25 -8.14 8.62 -8.88
C ALA A 25 -8.07 9.85 -9.79
N ASN A 26 -8.51 11.00 -9.28
CA ASN A 26 -8.31 12.28 -9.94
C ASN A 26 -7.11 12.98 -9.32
N VAL A 27 -5.98 13.03 -10.04
CA VAL A 27 -4.79 13.77 -9.62
C VAL A 27 -4.80 15.12 -10.36
N GLY A 28 -5.15 16.18 -9.63
CA GLY A 28 -5.37 17.51 -10.21
C GLY A 28 -6.63 17.54 -11.10
N HIS A 29 -6.44 17.55 -12.42
CA HIS A 29 -7.53 17.55 -13.42
C HIS A 29 -7.48 16.30 -14.33
N ARG A 30 -6.64 15.32 -14.00
CA ARG A 30 -6.42 14.12 -14.82
C ARG A 30 -6.95 12.90 -14.09
N GLU A 31 -7.78 12.12 -14.77
CA GLU A 31 -8.10 10.77 -14.34
C GLU A 31 -6.85 9.90 -14.47
N MET A 32 -6.57 9.16 -13.41
CA MET A 32 -5.53 8.16 -13.33
C MET A 32 -6.20 6.83 -13.06
N ARG A 33 -5.79 5.78 -13.76
CA ARG A 33 -6.26 4.41 -13.50
C ARG A 33 -5.08 3.52 -13.24
N TYR A 34 -5.22 2.66 -12.25
CA TYR A 34 -4.18 1.76 -11.82
C TYR A 34 -4.73 0.35 -11.64
N SER A 35 -3.92 -0.64 -11.99
CA SER A 35 -4.14 -2.04 -11.65
C SER A 35 -3.25 -2.40 -10.47
N PHE A 36 -3.84 -3.00 -9.45
CA PHE A 36 -3.16 -3.50 -8.26
C PHE A 36 -3.19 -5.02 -8.25
N ALA A 37 -2.07 -5.63 -7.88
CA ALA A 37 -2.00 -7.05 -7.59
C ALA A 37 -1.15 -7.28 -6.33
N ARG A 38 -1.55 -8.23 -5.50
CA ARG A 38 -0.75 -8.64 -4.35
C ARG A 38 -0.70 -10.16 -4.27
N ALA A 39 0.46 -10.69 -3.92
CA ALA A 39 0.67 -12.08 -3.58
C ALA A 39 1.37 -12.17 -2.22
N ARG A 40 1.00 -13.16 -1.41
CA ARG A 40 1.50 -13.37 -0.05
C ARG A 40 1.97 -14.81 0.13
N LYS A 41 3.08 -14.95 0.87
CA LYS A 41 3.62 -16.18 1.45
C LYS A 41 3.77 -16.01 2.97
N PRO A 42 4.06 -17.09 3.71
CA PRO A 42 4.22 -17.03 5.17
C PRO A 42 5.28 -16.05 5.67
N GLU A 43 6.29 -15.72 4.87
CA GLU A 43 7.40 -14.85 5.27
C GLU A 43 7.65 -13.69 4.31
N SER A 44 6.85 -13.58 3.24
CA SER A 44 7.07 -12.56 2.22
C SER A 44 5.79 -12.16 1.50
N SER A 45 5.83 -11.02 0.84
CA SER A 45 4.78 -10.60 -0.08
C SER A 45 5.33 -9.84 -1.27
N LEU A 46 4.57 -9.82 -2.35
CA LEU A 46 4.81 -9.02 -3.53
C LEU A 46 3.58 -8.17 -3.79
N THR A 47 3.76 -6.85 -3.84
CA THR A 47 2.74 -5.91 -4.32
C THR A 47 3.19 -5.36 -5.66
N ILE A 48 2.27 -5.33 -6.63
CA ILE A 48 2.49 -4.73 -7.94
C ILE A 48 1.43 -3.68 -8.21
N VAL A 49 1.87 -2.52 -8.70
CA VAL A 49 1.00 -1.46 -9.20
C VAL A 49 1.38 -1.17 -10.63
N ARG A 50 0.40 -1.13 -11.53
CA ARG A 50 0.57 -0.68 -12.91
C ARG A 50 -0.29 0.54 -13.16
N ILE A 51 0.25 1.54 -13.84
CA ILE A 51 -0.53 2.66 -14.39
C ILE A 51 -1.15 2.20 -15.71
N ASP A 52 -2.48 2.26 -15.81
CA ASP A 52 -3.24 1.96 -17.02
C ASP A 52 -3.62 3.24 -17.79
N VAL A 53 -3.89 4.33 -17.07
CA VAL A 53 -4.29 5.64 -17.61
C VAL A 53 -3.54 6.74 -16.86
N PRO A 54 -3.06 7.81 -17.53
CA PRO A 54 -3.18 8.11 -18.97
C PRO A 54 -2.25 7.27 -19.87
N LEU A 55 -2.57 7.24 -21.17
CA LEU A 55 -1.82 6.47 -22.17
C LEU A 55 -0.31 6.78 -22.17
N THR A 56 0.06 8.04 -21.91
CA THR A 56 1.48 8.47 -21.85
C THR A 56 2.30 7.80 -20.76
N LEU A 57 1.64 7.22 -19.75
CA LEU A 57 2.25 6.53 -18.61
C LEU A 57 1.84 5.05 -18.55
N CYS A 58 0.98 4.62 -19.46
CA CYS A 58 0.44 3.27 -19.48
C CYS A 58 1.56 2.25 -19.56
N GLY A 59 1.54 1.26 -18.67
CA GLY A 59 2.60 0.25 -18.56
C GLY A 59 3.75 0.64 -17.62
N THR A 60 3.65 1.77 -16.92
CA THR A 60 4.51 2.03 -15.76
C THR A 60 4.17 1.04 -14.66
N GLU A 61 5.16 0.32 -14.16
CA GLU A 61 5.01 -0.75 -13.18
C GLU A 61 5.90 -0.50 -11.96
N ILE A 62 5.34 -0.76 -10.78
CA ILE A 62 6.05 -0.74 -9.50
C ILE A 62 5.86 -2.10 -8.87
N ALA A 63 6.95 -2.74 -8.47
CA ALA A 63 6.95 -4.02 -7.78
C ALA A 63 7.69 -3.88 -6.44
N ILE A 64 7.03 -4.32 -5.37
CA ILE A 64 7.49 -4.22 -3.99
C ILE A 64 7.54 -5.63 -3.41
N TRP A 65 8.74 -6.15 -3.19
CA TRP A 65 8.96 -7.38 -2.44
C TRP A 65 9.21 -7.03 -0.99
N GLU A 66 8.52 -7.71 -0.09
CA GLU A 66 8.65 -7.54 1.36
C GLU A 66 8.94 -8.90 1.98
N HIS A 67 9.84 -8.94 2.95
CA HIS A 67 10.11 -10.08 3.82
C HIS A 67 9.84 -9.68 5.28
N PHE A 68 9.40 -10.63 6.10
CA PHE A 68 8.96 -10.35 7.47
C PHE A 68 10.11 -10.18 8.47
N ASP A 69 11.34 -10.50 8.06
CA ASP A 69 12.57 -10.04 8.73
C ASP A 69 12.83 -8.53 8.52
N GLY A 70 11.95 -7.88 7.76
CA GLY A 70 11.94 -6.48 7.43
C GLY A 70 12.68 -6.16 6.13
N PHE A 71 13.37 -7.11 5.49
CA PHE A 71 13.98 -6.84 4.19
C PHE A 71 12.91 -6.47 3.16
N TYR A 72 13.20 -5.47 2.33
CA TYR A 72 12.34 -5.13 1.21
C TYR A 72 13.17 -4.77 -0.01
N ARG A 73 12.55 -4.93 -1.18
CA ARG A 73 13.08 -4.52 -2.46
C ARG A 73 11.99 -3.83 -3.23
N VAL A 74 12.32 -2.72 -3.88
CA VAL A 74 11.39 -1.99 -4.73
C VAL A 74 12.00 -1.83 -6.11
N LYS A 75 11.23 -2.15 -7.16
CA LYS A 75 11.60 -1.86 -8.54
C LYS A 75 10.52 -1.06 -9.22
N THR A 76 10.96 -0.09 -10.00
CA THR A 76 10.08 0.73 -10.84
C THR A 76 10.53 0.63 -12.29
N TYR A 77 9.59 0.39 -13.18
CA TYR A 77 9.76 0.38 -14.61
C TYR A 77 8.83 1.42 -15.23
N ILE A 78 9.38 2.30 -16.07
CA ILE A 78 8.60 3.22 -16.91
C ILE A 78 8.87 2.78 -18.36
N PRO A 79 7.87 2.74 -19.25
CA PRO A 79 8.04 2.23 -20.62
C PRO A 79 9.18 2.86 -21.42
N THR A 80 9.54 4.11 -21.12
CA THR A 80 10.65 4.84 -21.77
C THR A 80 12.03 4.44 -21.25
N MET A 81 12.11 3.62 -20.20
CA MET A 81 13.36 3.13 -19.63
C MET A 81 13.84 1.86 -20.33
N ARG A 82 15.17 1.72 -20.44
CA ARG A 82 15.79 0.51 -21.00
C ARG A 82 15.63 -0.73 -20.09
N ALA A 83 15.55 -0.53 -18.78
CA ALA A 83 15.42 -1.58 -17.79
C ALA A 83 14.78 -1.03 -16.49
N PRO A 84 14.15 -1.87 -15.65
CA PRO A 84 13.66 -1.46 -14.33
C PRO A 84 14.78 -0.92 -13.44
N ARG A 85 14.49 0.10 -12.63
CA ARG A 85 15.40 0.64 -11.61
C ARG A 85 15.01 0.16 -10.23
N GLU A 86 16.02 -0.12 -9.42
CA GLU A 86 15.84 -0.39 -8.00
C GLU A 86 15.71 0.93 -7.23
N ILE A 87 14.74 1.01 -6.33
CA ILE A 87 14.50 2.16 -5.48
C ILE A 87 15.02 1.82 -4.08
N GLY A 88 16.04 2.55 -3.64
CA GLY A 88 16.65 2.41 -2.33
C GLY A 88 16.08 3.39 -1.31
N ARG A 89 16.76 3.49 -0.16
CA ARG A 89 16.54 4.59 0.80
C ARG A 89 17.31 5.84 0.38
N PRO A 90 16.76 7.06 0.62
CA PRO A 90 15.50 7.37 1.33
C PRO A 90 14.24 7.36 0.44
N GLN A 91 14.36 7.04 -0.86
CA GLN A 91 13.31 7.26 -1.86
C GLN A 91 12.04 6.42 -1.65
N VAL A 92 12.09 5.36 -0.83
CA VAL A 92 10.91 4.56 -0.44
C VAL A 92 9.86 5.39 0.33
N PHE A 93 10.27 6.50 0.94
CA PHE A 93 9.36 7.39 1.67
C PHE A 93 8.67 8.39 0.74
N ASP A 94 9.15 8.53 -0.49
CA ASP A 94 8.57 9.44 -1.48
C ASP A 94 7.30 8.83 -2.11
N THR A 95 6.52 9.69 -2.76
CA THR A 95 5.36 9.24 -3.52
C THR A 95 5.79 8.41 -4.73
N LEU A 96 4.96 7.43 -5.12
CA LEU A 96 5.18 6.73 -6.39
C LEU A 96 5.04 7.75 -7.53
N PRO A 97 5.63 7.49 -8.71
CA PRO A 97 5.52 8.38 -9.85
C PRO A 97 4.06 8.74 -10.16
N LEU A 98 3.76 10.04 -10.11
CA LEU A 98 2.50 10.64 -10.58
C LEU A 98 1.24 10.17 -9.82
N THR A 99 1.43 9.81 -8.55
CA THR A 99 0.36 9.56 -7.57
C THR A 99 0.74 10.22 -6.26
N ASP A 100 -0.23 10.41 -5.38
CA ASP A 100 -0.01 10.88 -4.02
C ASP A 100 0.26 9.74 -3.03
N ILE A 101 0.06 8.48 -3.45
CA ILE A 101 0.42 7.29 -2.68
C ILE A 101 1.94 7.12 -2.69
N SER A 102 2.53 6.76 -1.56
CA SER A 102 3.94 6.39 -1.42
C SER A 102 4.18 4.89 -1.48
N TYR A 103 5.43 4.47 -1.72
CA TYR A 103 5.80 3.05 -1.61
C TYR A 103 5.44 2.51 -0.23
N LEU A 104 5.71 3.31 0.80
CA LEU A 104 5.39 2.98 2.18
C LEU A 104 3.92 2.60 2.33
N ASP A 105 2.97 3.37 1.78
CA ASP A 105 1.52 3.11 1.89
C ASP A 105 1.08 1.75 1.36
N LEU A 106 1.85 1.17 0.44
CA LEU A 106 1.58 -0.14 -0.13
C LEU A 106 2.31 -1.27 0.59
N MET A 107 3.27 -0.92 1.43
CA MET A 107 4.05 -1.85 2.24
C MET A 107 3.31 -2.26 3.51
N ARG A 108 3.43 -3.55 3.82
CA ARG A 108 3.11 -4.16 5.11
C ARG A 108 4.09 -3.72 6.18
N SER A 109 5.39 -3.81 5.91
CA SER A 109 6.44 -3.55 6.89
C SER A 109 7.05 -2.19 6.62
N LEU A 110 7.09 -1.33 7.65
CA LEU A 110 7.58 0.03 7.51
C LEU A 110 9.10 0.11 7.28
N SER A 111 9.83 -1.02 7.29
CA SER A 111 11.29 -1.21 7.13
C SER A 111 11.88 -1.99 8.32
N PRO A 112 12.97 -2.79 8.18
CA PRO A 112 13.61 -3.46 9.31
C PRO A 112 14.28 -2.47 10.27
N SER A 113 14.59 -1.26 9.80
CA SER A 113 15.21 -0.20 10.63
C SER A 113 14.20 0.63 11.41
N VAL A 114 12.92 0.27 11.31
CA VAL A 114 11.82 0.95 11.96
C VAL A 114 11.33 0.02 13.05
N LEU A 115 11.85 0.21 14.26
CA LEU A 115 11.45 -0.60 15.41
C LEU A 115 10.04 -0.17 15.84
N PRO A 116 9.07 -1.10 15.92
CA PRO A 116 7.75 -0.77 16.44
C PRO A 116 7.87 -0.36 17.91
N GLU A 117 7.33 0.81 18.25
CA GLU A 117 7.06 1.12 19.64
C GLU A 117 5.83 0.35 20.13
N PRO A 118 5.65 0.17 21.45
CA PRO A 118 4.48 -0.50 21.99
C PRO A 118 3.19 0.17 21.50
N LEU A 119 2.21 -0.64 21.08
CA LEU A 119 0.85 -0.18 20.80
C LEU A 119 0.31 0.56 22.03
N VAL A 120 -0.09 1.81 21.84
CA VAL A 120 -0.71 2.62 22.90
C VAL A 120 -2.20 2.72 22.58
N THR A 121 -3.06 2.60 23.59
CA THR A 121 -4.49 2.90 23.48
C THR A 121 -4.63 4.37 23.09
N ALA A 122 -5.23 4.65 21.95
CA ALA A 122 -5.02 5.92 21.28
C ALA A 122 -6.19 6.89 21.39
N ALA A 123 -5.87 8.17 21.58
CA ALA A 123 -6.75 9.27 21.19
C ALA A 123 -6.68 9.45 19.65
N ARG A 124 -7.78 9.85 19.02
CA ARG A 124 -7.83 10.11 17.56
C ARG A 124 -6.80 11.18 17.18
N SER A 125 -5.98 10.89 16.16
CA SER A 125 -5.07 11.87 15.55
C SER A 125 -5.84 13.07 14.99
N PRO A 126 -5.33 14.31 15.12
CA PRO A 126 -5.95 15.50 14.54
C PRO A 126 -5.95 15.49 13.00
N TYR A 127 -5.11 14.66 12.38
CA TYR A 127 -5.03 14.51 10.92
C TYR A 127 -5.88 13.36 10.38
N ALA A 128 -6.45 12.54 11.26
CA ALA A 128 -7.44 11.54 10.86
C ALA A 128 -8.77 12.27 10.60
N SER A 129 -9.28 12.21 9.37
CA SER A 129 -10.57 12.86 9.10
C SER A 129 -11.65 12.19 9.93
N THR A 130 -12.58 13.00 10.45
CA THR A 130 -13.78 12.56 11.18
C THR A 130 -14.73 11.73 10.34
N THR A 131 -14.46 11.60 9.04
CA THR A 131 -15.33 10.97 8.04
C THR A 131 -15.35 9.44 8.14
N THR A 132 -14.34 8.83 8.74
CA THR A 132 -14.46 7.42 9.10
C THR A 132 -15.34 7.31 10.33
N ASN A 133 -16.59 6.87 10.16
CA ASN A 133 -17.51 6.49 11.23
C ASN A 133 -16.98 5.34 12.13
N GLN A 134 -15.70 4.95 11.99
CA GLN A 134 -15.08 3.86 12.72
C GLN A 134 -14.37 4.40 13.97
N SER A 135 -14.54 3.69 15.09
CA SER A 135 -13.75 3.90 16.29
C SER A 135 -12.30 3.50 15.99
N VAL A 136 -11.35 4.36 16.37
CA VAL A 136 -9.94 3.99 16.38
C VAL A 136 -9.68 3.35 17.73
N ASP A 137 -9.22 2.11 17.73
CA ASP A 137 -9.08 1.31 18.94
C ASP A 137 -7.61 1.10 19.34
N ALA A 138 -6.69 1.18 18.38
CA ALA A 138 -5.26 1.11 18.65
C ALA A 138 -4.45 2.03 17.73
N THR A 139 -3.27 2.45 18.20
CA THR A 139 -2.29 3.16 17.39
C THR A 139 -0.90 2.58 17.59
N ALA A 140 -0.21 2.36 16.48
CA ALA A 140 1.21 2.00 16.46
C ALA A 140 2.01 3.21 15.98
N VAL A 141 3.12 3.51 16.67
CA VAL A 141 4.04 4.57 16.28
C VAL A 141 5.40 3.96 15.98
N TYR A 142 6.00 4.48 14.94
CA TYR A 142 7.22 3.96 14.36
C TYR A 142 8.16 5.13 14.08
N ARG A 143 9.41 5.01 14.50
CA ARG A 143 10.39 6.10 14.37
C ARG A 143 11.68 5.62 13.73
N THR A 144 12.25 6.49 12.89
CA THR A 144 13.63 6.41 12.39
C THR A 144 14.17 7.84 12.26
N ASP A 145 15.44 8.01 11.89
CA ASP A 145 16.09 9.32 11.85
C ASP A 145 15.32 10.31 10.97
N GLY A 146 14.68 11.27 11.63
CA GLY A 146 13.89 12.32 10.98
C GLY A 146 12.55 11.86 10.40
N LEU A 147 12.03 10.67 10.73
CA LEU A 147 10.73 10.20 10.25
C LEU A 147 9.92 9.54 11.37
N THR A 148 8.67 9.95 11.51
CA THR A 148 7.66 9.31 12.35
C THR A 148 6.53 8.81 11.47
N VAL A 149 6.15 7.54 11.64
CA VAL A 149 4.97 6.96 11.02
C VAL A 149 4.01 6.54 12.12
N THR A 150 2.76 6.99 12.01
CA THR A 150 1.69 6.65 12.94
C THR A 150 0.62 5.89 12.20
N GLU A 151 0.32 4.68 12.64
CA GLU A 151 -0.73 3.83 12.08
C GLU A 151 -1.88 3.69 13.06
N GLN A 152 -3.11 3.80 12.56
CA GLN A 152 -4.31 3.62 13.37
C GLN A 152 -5.06 2.38 12.92
N TYR A 153 -5.62 1.67 13.89
CA TYR A 153 -6.33 0.41 13.71
C TYR A 153 -7.71 0.50 14.36
N THR A 154 -8.64 -0.30 13.85
CA THR A 154 -9.98 -0.48 14.42
C THR A 154 -10.08 -1.88 15.03
N ASP A 155 -11.02 -2.10 15.92
CA ASP A 155 -11.33 -3.38 16.55
C ASP A 155 -11.64 -4.48 15.51
N VAL A 156 -12.21 -4.10 14.36
CA VAL A 156 -12.58 -5.02 13.28
C VAL A 156 -11.44 -5.29 12.29
N SER A 157 -10.37 -4.47 12.28
CA SER A 157 -9.32 -4.54 11.26
C SER A 157 -7.96 -4.85 11.86
N THR A 158 -7.36 -5.94 11.39
CA THR A 158 -5.92 -6.21 11.61
C THR A 158 -5.04 -5.35 10.69
N THR A 159 -5.63 -4.64 9.72
CA THR A 159 -4.92 -3.76 8.80
C THR A 159 -5.06 -2.29 9.24
N PRO A 160 -4.03 -1.45 9.04
CA PRO A 160 -4.14 -0.03 9.31
C PRO A 160 -5.27 0.61 8.50
N VAL A 161 -6.15 1.37 9.15
CA VAL A 161 -7.19 2.19 8.49
C VAL A 161 -6.72 3.61 8.24
N SER A 162 -5.61 4.01 8.85
CA SER A 162 -4.97 5.30 8.62
C SER A 162 -3.47 5.17 8.85
N ARG A 163 -2.69 5.86 8.04
CA ARG A 163 -1.25 6.01 8.18
C ARG A 163 -0.86 7.45 7.97
N ILE A 164 -0.19 8.02 8.95
CA ILE A 164 0.28 9.40 8.96
C ILE A 164 1.80 9.37 8.97
N VAL A 165 2.40 10.17 8.10
CA VAL A 165 3.85 10.31 7.97
C VAL A 165 4.22 11.73 8.30
N GLU A 166 5.19 11.87 9.21
CA GLU A 166 5.80 13.13 9.60
C GLU A 166 7.30 13.05 9.37
N ARG A 167 7.87 14.09 8.75
CA ARG A 167 9.31 14.23 8.54
C ARG A 167 9.85 15.40 9.33
N SER A 168 10.85 15.14 10.16
CA SER A 168 11.46 16.12 11.06
C SER A 168 10.42 16.88 11.90
N GLY A 169 9.41 16.14 12.40
CA GLY A 169 8.31 16.69 13.22
C GLY A 169 7.27 17.51 12.45
N LYS A 170 7.30 17.50 11.11
CA LYS A 170 6.31 18.17 10.27
C LYS A 170 5.44 17.16 9.55
N PHE A 171 4.14 17.41 9.50
CA PHE A 171 3.22 16.64 8.66
C PHE A 171 3.73 16.61 7.22
N GLU A 172 3.82 15.41 6.64
CA GLU A 172 4.18 15.19 5.24
C GLU A 172 2.97 14.67 4.47
N ARG A 173 2.31 13.63 5.00
CA ARG A 173 1.23 12.93 4.31
C ARG A 173 0.35 12.13 5.26
N ALA A 174 -0.92 11.99 4.92
CA ALA A 174 -1.85 11.03 5.52
C ALA A 174 -2.50 10.18 4.42
N TRP A 175 -2.60 8.88 4.66
CA TRP A 175 -3.40 7.92 3.92
C TRP A 175 -4.51 7.42 4.84
N GLN A 176 -5.76 7.40 4.41
CA GLN A 176 -6.90 7.01 5.24
C GLN A 176 -7.91 6.19 4.43
N VAL A 177 -8.35 5.07 4.97
CA VAL A 177 -9.48 4.31 4.42
C VAL A 177 -10.77 5.06 4.72
N MET A 178 -11.48 5.48 3.68
CA MET A 178 -12.76 6.19 3.82
C MET A 178 -13.95 5.24 3.84
N GLU A 179 -13.81 4.13 3.11
CA GLU A 179 -14.85 3.11 2.97
C GLU A 179 -14.19 1.74 2.90
N ILE A 180 -14.58 0.85 3.81
CA ILE A 180 -14.13 -0.55 3.84
C ILE A 180 -15.09 -1.39 2.99
N GLY A 181 -14.54 -2.31 2.20
CA GLY A 181 -15.32 -3.28 1.44
C GLY A 181 -16.12 -4.25 2.32
N THR A 182 -17.02 -4.99 1.68
CA THR A 182 -17.80 -6.02 2.36
C THR A 182 -16.93 -7.21 2.78
N VAL A 183 -17.52 -8.18 3.48
CA VAL A 183 -16.84 -9.45 3.78
C VAL A 183 -16.48 -10.21 2.50
N ASP A 184 -17.33 -10.14 1.47
CA ASP A 184 -17.10 -10.76 0.16
C ASP A 184 -15.91 -10.13 -0.58
N ASP A 185 -15.63 -8.86 -0.30
CA ASP A 185 -14.44 -8.13 -0.77
C ASP A 185 -13.23 -8.31 0.16
N HIS A 186 -13.28 -9.28 1.08
CA HIS A 186 -12.23 -9.52 2.09
C HIS A 186 -11.91 -8.29 2.95
N ARG A 187 -12.89 -7.38 3.09
CA ARG A 187 -12.75 -6.07 3.76
C ARG A 187 -11.61 -5.20 3.20
N LEU A 188 -11.22 -5.41 1.94
CA LEU A 188 -10.29 -4.50 1.28
C LEU A 188 -10.94 -3.12 1.08
N PRO A 189 -10.18 -2.02 1.20
CA PRO A 189 -10.72 -0.69 0.99
C PRO A 189 -11.46 -0.52 -0.34
N LEU A 190 -12.64 0.07 -0.30
CA LEU A 190 -13.35 0.55 -1.49
C LEU A 190 -12.86 1.94 -1.86
N ARG A 191 -12.65 2.80 -0.85
CA ARG A 191 -12.19 4.17 -1.05
C ARG A 191 -11.14 4.54 -0.05
N VAL A 192 -10.10 5.19 -0.54
CA VAL A 192 -8.97 5.67 0.23
C VAL A 192 -8.73 7.12 -0.11
N GLN A 193 -8.43 7.92 0.91
CA GLN A 193 -8.06 9.31 0.78
C GLN A 193 -6.58 9.49 1.09
N VAL A 194 -5.90 10.31 0.28
CA VAL A 194 -4.54 10.77 0.54
C VAL A 194 -4.49 12.28 0.62
N THR A 195 -3.95 12.79 1.71
CA THR A 195 -3.70 14.21 1.95
C THR A 195 -2.19 14.43 2.06
N ARG A 196 -1.67 15.50 1.46
CA ARG A 196 -0.24 15.87 1.55
C ARG A 196 -0.07 17.28 2.08
N ALA A 197 1.04 17.56 2.74
CA ALA A 197 1.35 18.90 3.25
C ALA A 197 1.61 19.92 2.14
N ASP A 198 2.14 19.47 1.01
CA ASP A 198 2.53 20.30 -0.14
C ASP A 198 1.45 20.41 -1.22
N SER A 199 0.29 19.75 -1.03
CA SER A 199 -0.86 19.84 -1.94
C SER A 199 -2.11 20.30 -1.18
N PRO A 200 -2.76 21.39 -1.59
CA PRO A 200 -4.02 21.82 -0.99
C PRO A 200 -5.20 20.91 -1.39
N LYS A 201 -5.02 20.06 -2.42
CA LYS A 201 -6.04 19.11 -2.86
C LYS A 201 -5.72 17.73 -2.33
N THR A 202 -6.76 17.11 -1.78
CA THR A 202 -6.79 15.71 -1.41
C THR A 202 -7.08 14.85 -2.62
N THR A 203 -6.41 13.70 -2.72
CA THR A 203 -6.66 12.71 -3.77
C THR A 203 -7.43 11.54 -3.21
N VAL A 204 -8.53 11.16 -3.86
CA VAL A 204 -9.34 9.99 -3.51
C VAL A 204 -9.09 8.90 -4.55
N PHE A 205 -8.74 7.72 -4.06
CA PHE A 205 -8.62 6.50 -4.82
C PHE A 205 -9.86 5.64 -4.58
N GLU A 206 -10.52 5.24 -5.65
CA GLU A 206 -11.75 4.44 -5.62
C GLU A 206 -11.53 3.14 -6.38
N ARG A 207 -11.83 2.01 -5.74
CA ARG A 207 -11.81 0.69 -6.37
C ARG A 207 -12.99 0.59 -7.34
N ILE A 208 -12.68 0.33 -8.62
CA ILE A 208 -13.66 0.33 -9.72
C ILE A 208 -13.94 -1.07 -10.26
N THR A 209 -13.29 -2.10 -9.72
CA THR A 209 -13.56 -3.50 -10.04
C THR A 209 -13.72 -4.33 -8.78
N PRO A 210 -14.46 -5.45 -8.83
CA PRO A 210 -14.42 -6.46 -7.78
C PRO A 210 -12.99 -6.95 -7.51
N ILE A 211 -12.77 -7.53 -6.33
CA ILE A 211 -11.54 -8.29 -6.07
C ILE A 211 -11.60 -9.59 -6.87
N VAL A 212 -10.55 -9.84 -7.63
CA VAL A 212 -10.38 -11.11 -8.34
C VAL A 212 -9.31 -11.90 -7.60
N ALA A 213 -9.70 -13.01 -6.98
CA ALA A 213 -8.77 -14.00 -6.44
C ALA A 213 -8.00 -14.66 -7.58
N LEU A 214 -6.74 -15.02 -7.33
CA LEU A 214 -5.86 -15.57 -8.35
C LEU A 214 -5.50 -17.02 -8.02
N ASP A 215 -6.03 -17.93 -8.84
CA ASP A 215 -6.07 -19.36 -8.53
C ASP A 215 -4.78 -20.10 -8.87
N THR A 216 -4.00 -19.59 -9.82
CA THR A 216 -2.61 -19.99 -10.05
C THR A 216 -1.77 -18.77 -10.33
N ASN A 217 -0.58 -18.77 -9.72
CA ASN A 217 0.42 -17.77 -9.97
C ASN A 217 0.81 -17.95 -11.50
N PRO A 218 1.11 -16.91 -12.26
CA PRO A 218 0.01 -16.52 -13.15
C PRO A 218 0.37 -16.46 -14.65
N GLY A 219 -0.62 -16.27 -15.52
CA GLY A 219 -0.47 -15.60 -16.81
C GLY A 219 -0.89 -16.35 -18.08
N THR A 220 -1.84 -15.88 -18.91
CA THR A 220 -2.03 -14.55 -19.55
C THR A 220 -3.54 -14.28 -19.83
N GLU A 221 -4.09 -13.08 -20.03
CA GLU A 221 -3.51 -11.91 -20.71
C GLU A 221 -3.74 -10.54 -20.03
N SER A 222 -2.83 -9.59 -20.29
CA SER A 222 -2.77 -8.19 -19.84
C SER A 222 -2.46 -7.88 -18.36
N SER A 223 -3.26 -8.21 -17.36
CA SER A 223 -2.75 -8.26 -15.96
C SER A 223 -2.00 -9.57 -15.73
N ALA A 224 -2.17 -10.51 -16.65
CA ALA A 224 -1.67 -11.87 -16.57
C ALA A 224 -0.24 -12.05 -17.19
N ARG A 225 0.62 -11.04 -17.13
CA ARG A 225 2.08 -11.19 -17.38
C ARG A 225 2.87 -10.67 -16.18
N LEU A 226 2.39 -9.56 -15.60
CA LEU A 226 2.67 -9.12 -14.23
C LEU A 226 2.45 -10.26 -13.26
N LEU A 227 1.26 -10.81 -13.41
CA LEU A 227 0.86 -12.07 -12.90
C LEU A 227 1.52 -13.18 -13.80
N LYS A 228 2.83 -13.36 -13.90
CA LYS A 228 3.55 -14.55 -14.49
C LYS A 228 4.99 -14.54 -14.06
N CYS A 229 5.59 -13.36 -14.21
CA CYS A 229 6.87 -13.02 -13.61
C CYS A 229 6.86 -13.08 -12.07
N ALA A 230 5.75 -12.72 -11.41
CA ALA A 230 5.58 -12.89 -9.96
C ALA A 230 5.76 -14.36 -9.50
N LEU A 231 5.47 -15.32 -10.38
CA LEU A 231 5.65 -16.76 -10.17
C LEU A 231 7.10 -17.22 -10.34
N ASP A 232 7.73 -16.83 -11.44
CA ASP A 232 9.06 -17.31 -11.84
C ASP A 232 10.17 -16.76 -10.93
N GLN A 233 9.98 -15.56 -10.38
CA GLN A 233 10.93 -14.93 -9.45
C GLN A 233 10.92 -15.55 -8.06
N LEU A 234 9.84 -16.24 -7.67
CA LEU A 234 9.76 -17.02 -6.44
C LEU A 234 10.28 -18.45 -6.58
N ALA A 235 10.54 -18.92 -7.81
CA ALA A 235 11.04 -20.27 -8.12
C ALA A 235 12.54 -20.29 -8.53
N ARG A 236 13.10 -19.20 -9.05
CA ARG A 236 14.56 -19.05 -9.36
C ARG A 236 15.41 -18.56 -8.18
N SER A 237 14.77 -18.39 -7.03
CA SER A 237 15.37 -17.93 -5.78
C SER A 237 15.32 -19.06 -4.73
N SER A 238 15.38 -20.31 -5.22
CA SER A 238 15.81 -21.53 -4.51
C SER A 238 16.70 -21.27 -3.30
#